data_AF-U6R7R0-F1
#
_entry.id   AF-U6R7R0-F1
#
_cell.length_a   1.000
_cell.length_b   1.000
_cell.length_c   1.000
_cell.angle_alpha   90.00
_cell.angle_beta   90.00
_cell.angle_gamma   90.00
#
_symmetry.space_group_name_H-M   'P 1'
#
loop_
_entity.id
_entity.type
_entity.pdbx_description
1 polymer ?
#
loop_
_entity_poly.entity_id
_entity_poly.type
_entity_poly.pdbx_seq_one_letter_code
_entity_poly.pdbx_strand_id
1 'polypeptide(L)'
;MNKKFLSAILFGALMVSSTGTFVSCKDYDDDIDNINKELTDIKSKLSDLESKVTTGGAYVTKIESVEGGLKVSVSDGTSYNLTIAGTPAGSTVVIDKTTGEISIDGTPTGFFATTGTTPQGESTAPYVKDGFWYFYDDATKAFVKSEYKASGNAWAVQKG
;
A
#
# COMPACT_ATOMS: atom_id res chain seq x y z
N MET A 1 -5.41 71.03 -70.59
CA MET A 1 -5.81 69.71 -70.04
C MET A 1 -7.30 69.71 -69.74
N ASN A 2 -8.05 68.73 -70.24
CA ASN A 2 -9.46 68.59 -69.92
C ASN A 2 -9.61 68.24 -68.43
N LYS A 3 -9.97 69.25 -67.61
CA LYS A 3 -10.11 69.14 -66.15
C LYS A 3 -11.04 68.00 -65.72
N LYS A 4 -11.95 67.57 -66.60
CA LYS A 4 -12.86 66.44 -66.39
C LYS A 4 -12.14 65.09 -66.36
N PHE A 5 -11.09 64.89 -67.16
CA PHE A 5 -10.32 63.64 -67.17
C PHE A 5 -9.38 63.54 -65.96
N LEU A 6 -8.82 64.67 -65.53
CA LEU A 6 -7.96 64.71 -64.34
C LEU A 6 -8.76 64.43 -63.06
N SER A 7 -9.98 64.99 -62.97
CA SER A 7 -10.90 64.69 -61.87
C SER A 7 -11.34 63.22 -61.88
N ALA A 8 -11.67 62.65 -63.04
CA ALA A 8 -12.05 61.24 -63.14
C ALA A 8 -10.92 60.28 -62.77
N ILE A 9 -9.68 60.57 -63.16
CA ILE A 9 -8.50 59.76 -62.78
C ILE A 9 -8.18 59.94 -61.29
N LEU A 10 -8.34 61.15 -60.73
CA LEU A 10 -8.10 61.41 -59.31
C LEU A 10 -9.16 60.72 -58.43
N PHE A 11 -10.43 60.78 -58.81
CA PHE A 11 -11.50 60.04 -58.13
C PHE A 11 -11.37 58.53 -58.33
N GLY A 12 -10.97 58.07 -59.52
CA GLY A 12 -10.68 56.66 -59.78
C GLY A 12 -9.51 56.14 -58.95
N ALA A 13 -8.40 56.90 -58.87
CA ALA A 13 -7.23 56.57 -58.07
C ALA A 13 -7.53 56.61 -56.56
N LEU A 14 -8.36 57.55 -56.10
CA LEU A 14 -8.81 57.65 -54.71
C LEU A 14 -9.73 56.48 -54.31
N MET A 15 -10.61 56.04 -55.23
CA MET A 15 -11.47 54.87 -54.99
C MET A 15 -10.68 53.56 -54.98
N VAL A 16 -9.69 53.41 -55.86
CA VAL A 16 -8.82 52.21 -55.92
C VAL A 16 -7.83 52.14 -54.75
N SER A 17 -7.35 53.28 -54.24
CA SER A 17 -6.53 53.30 -53.03
C SER A 17 -7.33 53.08 -51.74
N SER A 18 -8.64 53.39 -51.75
CA SER A 18 -9.53 53.16 -50.60
C SER A 18 -9.90 51.69 -50.38
N THR A 19 -9.80 50.84 -51.40
CA THR A 19 -10.10 49.39 -51.30
C THR A 19 -8.95 48.54 -50.77
N GLY A 20 -7.75 49.12 -50.56
CA GLY A 20 -6.53 48.38 -50.20
C GLY A 20 -6.18 48.36 -48.70
N THR A 21 -6.95 49.04 -47.84
CA THR A 21 -6.71 49.11 -46.39
C THR A 21 -7.91 48.66 -45.56
N PHE A 22 -8.94 48.11 -46.20
CA PHE A 22 -9.88 47.26 -45.48
C PHE A 22 -9.12 45.98 -45.17
N VAL A 23 -8.54 45.91 -43.97
CA VAL A 23 -8.31 44.63 -43.31
C VAL A 23 -9.67 43.93 -43.41
N SER A 24 -9.71 42.92 -44.26
CA SER A 24 -10.93 42.33 -44.79
C SER A 24 -11.87 42.07 -43.63
N CYS A 25 -13.11 42.59 -43.66
CA CYS A 25 -14.09 42.36 -42.60
C CYS A 25 -14.25 40.86 -42.30
N LYS A 26 -13.96 40.01 -43.29
CA LYS A 26 -13.92 38.55 -43.14
C LYS A 26 -12.94 38.07 -42.08
N ASP A 27 -11.71 38.59 -42.06
CA ASP A 27 -10.70 38.09 -41.10
C ASP A 27 -11.10 38.52 -39.68
N TYR A 28 -11.67 39.72 -39.53
CA TYR A 28 -12.25 40.16 -38.26
C TYR A 28 -13.47 39.34 -37.83
N ASP A 29 -14.38 39.02 -38.76
CA ASP A 29 -15.55 38.19 -38.47
C ASP A 29 -15.14 36.75 -38.10
N ASP A 30 -14.17 36.16 -38.81
CA ASP A 30 -13.64 34.82 -38.53
C ASP A 30 -12.91 34.79 -37.16
N ASP A 31 -12.12 35.83 -36.83
CA ASP A 31 -11.47 35.97 -35.52
C ASP A 31 -12.49 36.09 -34.38
N ILE A 32 -13.54 36.89 -34.57
CA ILE A 32 -14.64 37.06 -33.61
C ILE A 32 -15.37 35.73 -33.38
N ASP A 33 -15.63 34.97 -34.44
CA ASP A 33 -16.26 33.66 -34.35
C ASP A 33 -15.40 32.65 -33.59
N ASN A 34 -14.07 32.66 -33.80
CA ASN A 34 -13.17 31.80 -33.05
C ASN A 34 -13.14 32.18 -31.56
N ILE A 35 -13.03 33.49 -31.26
CA ILE A 35 -13.08 34.00 -29.89
C ILE A 35 -14.39 33.60 -29.20
N ASN A 36 -15.52 33.73 -29.87
CA ASN A 36 -16.82 33.36 -29.30
C ASN A 36 -16.93 31.85 -29.01
N LYS A 37 -16.35 31.00 -29.86
CA LYS A 37 -16.27 29.55 -29.61
C LYS A 37 -15.42 29.24 -28.39
N GLU A 38 -14.21 29.81 -28.31
CA GLU A 38 -13.31 29.64 -27.15
C GLU A 38 -13.96 30.16 -25.87
N LEU A 39 -14.61 31.32 -25.92
CA LEU A 39 -15.31 31.90 -24.78
C LEU A 39 -16.47 31.02 -24.29
N THR A 40 -17.19 30.38 -25.23
CA THR A 40 -18.26 29.44 -24.92
C THR A 40 -17.71 28.17 -24.26
N ASP A 41 -16.63 27.61 -24.79
CA ASP A 41 -15.97 26.43 -24.24
C ASP A 41 -15.39 26.69 -22.84
N ILE A 42 -14.71 27.83 -22.64
CA ILE A 42 -14.20 28.26 -21.34
C ILE A 42 -15.33 28.43 -20.32
N LYS A 43 -16.45 29.07 -20.71
CA LYS A 43 -17.63 29.21 -19.84
C LYS A 43 -18.20 27.84 -19.44
N SER A 44 -18.28 26.89 -20.36
CA SER A 44 -18.74 25.53 -20.06
C SER A 44 -17.81 24.84 -19.05
N LYS A 45 -16.50 24.87 -19.27
CA LYS A 45 -15.51 24.28 -18.37
C LYS A 45 -15.53 24.93 -16.99
N LEU A 46 -15.73 26.25 -16.93
CA LEU A 46 -15.84 26.97 -15.66
C LEU A 46 -17.11 26.57 -14.91
N SER A 47 -18.26 26.46 -15.61
CA SER A 47 -19.51 25.99 -15.02
C SER A 47 -19.40 24.55 -14.49
N ASP A 48 -18.70 23.67 -15.22
CA ASP A 48 -18.46 22.29 -14.78
C ASP A 48 -17.57 22.24 -13.53
N LEU A 49 -16.55 23.09 -13.48
CA LEU A 49 -15.67 23.19 -12.32
C LEU A 49 -16.41 23.76 -11.11
N GLU A 50 -17.18 24.82 -11.33
CA GLU A 50 -18.00 25.45 -10.28
C GLU A 50 -19.00 24.45 -9.72
N SER A 51 -19.67 23.65 -10.55
CA SER A 51 -20.57 22.57 -10.13
C SER A 51 -19.88 21.52 -9.25
N LYS A 52 -18.65 21.12 -9.62
CA LYS A 52 -17.83 20.18 -8.83
C LYS A 52 -17.36 20.75 -7.50
N VAL A 53 -17.16 22.06 -7.40
CA VAL A 53 -16.65 22.74 -6.20
C VAL A 53 -17.76 23.20 -5.26
N THR A 54 -18.85 23.80 -5.77
CA THR A 54 -19.96 24.32 -4.95
C THR A 54 -20.76 23.22 -4.25
N THR A 55 -20.70 21.99 -4.76
CA THR A 55 -21.21 20.80 -4.05
C THR A 55 -20.28 20.30 -2.94
N GLY A 56 -19.15 21.00 -2.68
CA GLY A 56 -18.15 20.66 -1.67
C GLY A 56 -17.09 19.67 -2.15
N GLY A 57 -17.18 19.20 -3.40
CA GLY A 57 -16.33 18.15 -3.93
C GLY A 57 -16.54 16.80 -3.26
N ALA A 58 -16.03 15.74 -3.87
CA ALA A 58 -15.98 14.43 -3.25
C ALA A 58 -14.92 14.43 -2.13
N TYR A 59 -15.30 14.11 -0.90
CA TYR A 59 -14.42 14.01 0.25
C TYR A 59 -14.71 12.75 1.07
N VAL A 60 -13.72 12.27 1.83
CA VAL A 60 -13.89 11.07 2.65
C VAL A 60 -14.82 11.37 3.82
N THR A 61 -15.89 10.58 3.95
CA THR A 61 -16.88 10.71 5.04
C THR A 61 -16.67 9.70 6.15
N LYS A 62 -16.12 8.52 5.82
CA LYS A 62 -15.92 7.44 6.78
C LYS A 62 -14.76 6.55 6.38
N ILE A 63 -13.96 6.13 7.36
CA ILE A 63 -12.97 5.07 7.23
C ILE A 63 -13.32 4.02 8.28
N GLU A 64 -13.50 2.78 7.85
CA GLU A 64 -13.82 1.66 8.75
C GLU A 64 -12.94 0.44 8.45
N SER A 65 -12.55 -0.27 9.51
CA SER A 65 -11.84 -1.54 9.36
C SER A 65 -12.79 -2.61 8.82
N VAL A 66 -12.30 -3.37 7.86
CA VAL A 66 -12.96 -4.54 7.29
C VAL A 66 -11.99 -5.72 7.31
N GLU A 67 -12.49 -6.92 7.05
CA GLU A 67 -11.62 -8.09 6.92
C GLU A 67 -10.57 -7.86 5.83
N GLY A 68 -9.29 -8.02 6.17
CA GLY A 68 -8.17 -7.83 5.24
C GLY A 68 -7.88 -6.38 4.83
N GLY A 69 -8.45 -5.36 5.48
CA GLY A 69 -8.14 -3.98 5.12
C GLY A 69 -9.03 -2.88 5.70
N LEU A 70 -9.21 -1.81 4.91
CA LEU A 70 -10.03 -0.64 5.24
C LEU A 70 -11.05 -0.38 4.13
N LYS A 71 -12.27 -0.01 4.52
CA LYS A 71 -13.27 0.54 3.61
C LYS A 71 -13.32 2.05 3.81
N VAL A 72 -13.17 2.79 2.71
CA VAL A 72 -13.21 4.25 2.64
C VAL A 72 -14.50 4.65 1.92
N SER A 73 -15.38 5.38 2.60
CA SER A 73 -16.61 5.94 2.04
C SER A 73 -16.42 7.41 1.68
N VAL A 74 -16.97 7.83 0.55
CA VAL A 74 -16.84 9.18 0.01
C VAL A 74 -18.21 9.87 -0.01
N SER A 75 -18.22 11.21 0.08
CA SER A 75 -19.43 12.04 0.16
C SER A 75 -20.33 11.93 -1.07
N ASP A 76 -19.80 11.50 -2.20
CA ASP A 76 -20.54 11.21 -3.43
C ASP A 76 -21.25 9.83 -3.41
N GLY A 77 -21.15 9.09 -2.31
CA GLY A 77 -21.74 7.77 -2.12
C GLY A 77 -20.89 6.61 -2.64
N THR A 78 -19.74 6.89 -3.28
CA THR A 78 -18.80 5.86 -3.68
C THR A 78 -18.04 5.27 -2.48
N SER A 79 -17.47 4.09 -2.65
CA SER A 79 -16.66 3.43 -1.63
C SER A 79 -15.52 2.64 -2.25
N TYR A 80 -14.38 2.63 -1.57
CA TYR A 80 -13.17 1.94 -1.99
C TYR A 80 -12.68 1.01 -0.89
N ASN A 81 -12.25 -0.20 -1.26
CA ASN A 81 -11.59 -1.13 -0.35
C ASN A 81 -10.08 -1.03 -0.55
N LEU A 82 -9.37 -0.73 0.53
CA LEU A 82 -7.91 -0.75 0.58
C LEU A 82 -7.48 -2.05 1.24
N THR A 83 -6.92 -2.96 0.45
CA THR A 83 -6.30 -4.18 0.98
C THR A 83 -5.03 -3.79 1.73
N ILE A 84 -5.01 -4.07 3.02
CA ILE A 84 -3.76 -4.02 3.78
C ILE A 84 -3.22 -5.43 3.74
N ALA A 85 -2.08 -5.64 3.09
CA ALA A 85 -1.40 -6.92 3.13
C ALA A 85 -1.23 -7.29 4.61
N GLY A 86 -1.94 -8.33 5.04
CA GLY A 86 -1.95 -8.73 6.44
C GLY A 86 -0.52 -8.96 6.92
N THR A 87 -0.25 -8.59 8.17
CA THR A 87 0.91 -9.17 8.86
C THR A 87 0.75 -10.69 8.75
N PRO A 88 1.76 -11.45 8.29
CA PRO A 88 1.64 -12.90 8.26
C PRO A 88 1.21 -13.34 9.65
N ALA A 89 0.14 -14.13 9.72
CA ALA A 89 -0.33 -14.68 10.98
C ALA A 89 0.88 -15.34 11.66
N GLY A 90 1.20 -14.93 12.88
CA GLY A 90 2.26 -15.58 13.64
C GLY A 90 1.91 -17.05 13.81
N SER A 91 2.90 -17.93 13.71
CA SER A 91 2.67 -19.36 13.91
C SER A 91 2.25 -19.64 15.35
N THR A 92 1.29 -20.57 15.50
CA THR A 92 0.85 -21.06 16.81
C THR A 92 1.69 -22.28 17.20
N VAL A 93 2.31 -22.24 18.38
CA VAL A 93 3.05 -23.37 18.96
C VAL A 93 2.19 -24.01 20.05
N VAL A 94 1.91 -25.31 19.92
CA VAL A 94 1.12 -26.09 20.87
C VAL A 94 1.93 -27.28 21.35
N ILE A 95 1.88 -27.57 22.66
CA ILE A 95 2.46 -28.77 23.26
C ILE A 95 1.31 -29.73 23.58
N ASP A 96 1.31 -30.92 22.99
CA ASP A 96 0.37 -31.98 23.32
C ASP A 96 0.57 -32.38 24.78
N LYS A 97 -0.51 -32.29 25.58
CA LYS A 97 -0.43 -32.53 27.03
C LYS A 97 -0.23 -34.00 27.40
N THR A 98 -0.50 -34.91 26.47
CA THR A 98 -0.44 -36.36 26.67
C THR A 98 0.91 -36.90 26.21
N THR A 99 1.35 -36.53 25.01
CA THR A 99 2.60 -37.01 24.43
C THR A 99 3.79 -36.08 24.68
N GLY A 100 3.53 -34.80 24.94
CA GLY A 100 4.56 -33.76 25.00
C GLY A 100 4.99 -33.25 23.63
N GLU A 101 4.38 -33.72 22.53
CA GLU A 101 4.80 -33.33 21.17
C GLU A 101 4.50 -31.86 20.89
N ILE A 102 5.48 -31.16 20.33
CA ILE A 102 5.35 -29.78 19.90
C ILE A 102 4.82 -29.78 18.46
N SER A 103 3.73 -29.06 18.23
CA SER A 103 3.19 -28.78 16.90
C SER A 103 3.26 -27.29 16.58
N ILE A 104 3.54 -26.98 15.31
CA ILE A 104 3.50 -25.63 14.75
C ILE A 104 2.38 -25.60 13.74
N ASP A 105 1.40 -24.72 13.95
CA ASP A 105 0.23 -24.57 13.08
C ASP A 105 -0.50 -25.90 12.80
N GLY A 106 -0.61 -26.73 13.86
CA GLY A 106 -1.24 -28.06 13.80
C GLY A 106 -0.39 -29.16 13.15
N THR A 107 0.81 -28.83 12.65
CA THR A 107 1.75 -29.81 12.10
C THR A 107 2.70 -30.31 13.20
N PRO A 108 2.71 -31.62 13.51
CA PRO A 108 3.65 -32.17 14.48
C PRO A 108 5.09 -32.01 14.01
N THR A 109 5.97 -31.60 14.92
CA THR A 109 7.38 -31.33 14.58
C THR A 109 8.29 -32.54 14.79
N GLY A 110 7.82 -33.58 15.49
CA GLY A 110 8.65 -34.68 15.98
C GLY A 110 9.56 -34.31 17.16
N PHE A 111 9.50 -33.05 17.64
CA PHE A 111 10.16 -32.63 18.88
C PHE A 111 9.18 -32.71 20.04
N PHE A 112 9.64 -33.21 21.18
CA PHE A 112 8.82 -33.39 22.37
C PHE A 112 9.39 -32.56 23.53
N ALA A 113 8.53 -31.79 24.21
CA ALA A 113 8.87 -31.02 25.40
C ALA A 113 9.11 -31.93 26.62
N THR A 114 8.68 -33.19 26.57
CA THR A 114 8.92 -34.25 27.57
C THR A 114 9.15 -35.57 26.84
N THR A 115 9.90 -36.54 27.38
CA THR A 115 10.16 -37.81 26.68
C THR A 115 8.98 -38.78 26.67
N GLY A 116 7.78 -38.38 27.13
CA GLY A 116 6.57 -39.21 27.14
C GLY A 116 6.63 -40.44 28.07
N THR A 117 7.75 -40.66 28.77
CA THR A 117 8.01 -41.81 29.66
C THR A 117 8.45 -41.42 31.07
N THR A 118 8.67 -40.14 31.34
CA THR A 118 9.00 -39.68 32.69
C THR A 118 7.75 -39.41 33.51
N PRO A 119 7.68 -39.88 34.77
CA PRO A 119 6.67 -39.44 35.72
C PRO A 119 6.60 -37.92 35.77
N GLN A 120 5.38 -37.39 35.89
CA GLN A 120 5.11 -35.96 35.97
C GLN A 120 6.03 -35.27 37.00
N GLY A 121 6.89 -34.35 36.54
CA GLY A 121 7.73 -33.51 37.41
C GLY A 121 9.21 -33.86 37.48
N GLU A 122 9.69 -34.91 36.81
CA GLU A 122 11.12 -35.27 36.83
C GLU A 122 11.83 -34.89 35.52
N SER A 123 12.71 -33.89 35.60
CA SER A 123 13.62 -33.51 34.52
C SER A 123 14.69 -34.59 34.33
N THR A 124 14.83 -35.12 33.11
CA THR A 124 15.95 -36.02 32.74
C THR A 124 17.22 -35.27 32.35
N ALA A 125 17.25 -33.95 32.54
CA ALA A 125 18.42 -33.14 32.21
C ALA A 125 19.64 -33.62 33.01
N PRO A 126 20.80 -33.83 32.37
CA PRO A 126 22.03 -34.15 33.08
C PRO A 126 22.34 -33.05 34.10
N TYR A 127 22.80 -33.44 35.28
CA TYR A 127 23.19 -32.50 36.34
C TYR A 127 24.55 -32.87 36.92
N VAL A 128 25.14 -31.94 37.67
CA VAL A 128 26.44 -32.15 38.33
C VAL A 128 26.22 -32.37 39.83
N LYS A 129 26.79 -33.46 40.35
CA LYS A 129 26.84 -33.75 41.79
C LYS A 129 28.21 -34.35 42.11
N ASP A 130 28.79 -33.96 43.25
CA ASP A 130 30.10 -34.44 43.72
C ASP A 130 31.25 -34.25 42.69
N GLY A 131 31.12 -33.25 41.81
CA GLY A 131 32.11 -32.94 40.77
C GLY A 131 32.04 -33.81 39.51
N PHE A 132 31.00 -34.64 39.36
CA PHE A 132 30.78 -35.49 38.18
C PHE A 132 29.42 -35.23 37.56
N TRP A 133 29.31 -35.47 36.26
CA TRP A 133 28.02 -35.48 35.58
C TRP A 133 27.23 -36.73 35.94
N TYR A 134 25.93 -36.56 36.15
CA TYR A 134 24.95 -37.62 36.30
C TYR A 134 24.02 -37.59 35.09
N PHE A 135 23.93 -38.73 34.39
CA PHE A 135 23.06 -38.90 33.23
C PHE A 135 21.91 -39.83 33.58
N TYR A 136 20.73 -39.55 33.03
CA TYR A 136 19.58 -40.42 33.20
C TYR A 136 19.76 -41.70 32.37
N ASP A 137 19.75 -42.84 33.04
CA ASP A 137 19.75 -44.15 32.40
C ASP A 137 18.30 -44.64 32.26
N ASP A 138 17.85 -44.76 31.01
CA ASP A 138 16.48 -45.16 30.71
C ASP A 138 16.21 -46.65 30.99
N ALA A 139 17.23 -47.51 31.03
CA ALA A 139 17.08 -48.92 31.36
C ALA A 139 16.86 -49.13 32.85
N THR A 140 17.56 -48.36 33.69
CA THR A 140 17.46 -48.46 35.16
C THR A 140 16.51 -47.44 35.78
N LYS A 141 16.00 -46.49 34.98
CA LYS A 141 15.14 -45.37 35.40
C LYS A 141 15.77 -44.59 36.56
N ALA A 142 17.09 -44.38 36.51
CA ALA A 142 17.86 -43.73 37.56
C ALA A 142 18.99 -42.88 36.99
N PHE A 143 19.44 -41.89 37.76
CA PHE A 143 20.63 -41.11 37.41
C PHE A 143 21.91 -41.85 37.80
N VAL A 144 22.76 -42.11 36.82
CA VAL A 144 24.02 -42.83 37.00
C VAL A 144 25.18 -41.84 36.95
N LYS A 145 26.11 -41.99 37.90
CA LYS A 145 27.33 -41.19 37.95
C LYS A 145 28.20 -41.52 36.73
N SER A 146 28.59 -40.51 35.97
CA SER A 146 29.51 -40.68 34.85
C SER A 146 30.97 -40.68 35.30
N GLU A 147 31.85 -41.09 34.39
CA GLU A 147 33.31 -40.92 34.51
C GLU A 147 33.76 -39.48 34.21
N TYR A 148 32.89 -38.64 33.65
CA TYR A 148 33.22 -37.27 33.25
C TYR A 148 33.11 -36.30 34.44
N LYS A 149 34.25 -35.72 34.83
CA LYS A 149 34.28 -34.62 35.80
C LYS A 149 33.68 -33.35 35.19
N ALA A 150 32.84 -32.67 35.95
CA ALA A 150 32.36 -31.36 35.58
C ALA A 150 33.49 -30.33 35.79
N SER A 151 33.86 -29.60 34.74
CA SER A 151 34.85 -28.52 34.79
C SER A 151 34.14 -27.18 34.67
N GLY A 152 34.27 -26.31 35.69
CA GLY A 152 33.71 -24.95 35.71
C GLY A 152 32.24 -24.83 36.15
N ASN A 153 31.69 -23.61 36.06
CA ASN A 153 30.26 -23.34 36.26
C ASN A 153 29.50 -23.97 35.08
N ALA A 154 28.65 -24.97 35.35
CA ALA A 154 28.04 -25.80 34.32
C ALA A 154 27.14 -25.00 33.36
N TRP A 155 27.67 -24.62 32.19
CA TRP A 155 26.89 -24.16 31.04
C TRP A 155 27.01 -25.25 29.97
N ALA A 156 25.90 -25.91 29.66
CA ALA A 156 25.84 -26.78 28.49
C ALA A 156 26.05 -25.92 27.23
N VAL A 157 27.08 -26.20 26.44
CA VAL A 157 27.30 -25.59 25.13
C VAL A 157 27.19 -26.67 24.05
N GLN A 158 26.15 -26.48 23.23
CA GLN A 158 26.02 -26.61 21.77
C GLN A 158 26.84 -27.67 21.03
N LYS A 159 26.16 -28.44 20.18
CA LYS A 159 26.79 -29.35 19.22
C LYS A 159 27.20 -28.58 17.95
N GLY A 160 28.48 -28.66 17.59
CA GLY A 160 28.99 -28.51 16.23
C GLY A 160 28.97 -29.84 15.48
#